data_AF-K3ZCY4-F1
#
_entry.id   AF-K3ZCY4-F1
#
_cell.length_a   1.000
_cell.length_b   1.000
_cell.length_c   1.000
_cell.angle_alpha   90.00
_cell.angle_beta   90.00
_cell.angle_gamma   90.00
#
_symmetry.space_group_name_H-M   'P 1'
#
loop_
_entity.id
_entity.type
_entity.pdbx_description
1 polymer ?
#
loop_
_entity_poly.entity_id
_entity_poly.type
_entity_poly.pdbx_seq_one_letter_code
_entity_poly.pdbx_strand_id
1 'polypeptide(L)'
;MDTSVIALSVVVLLFAVASAVLGFIAETTKLNPDEIKYSGGVCVYPAKPAYALGICAAALLAAAQIIASVAGVSGCFKPQGGAPGPKRKKAVSSAVLSWILAVVAVASYAQGVVWNDAATTRDAVTDGWFIKCHYLKGAVFRRAALLGLAAAVLGICAYAILRERPAGDEPKPDGQQPAVGEVQNTRTPPPQVQAHPQV
;
A
#
# COMPACT_ATOMS: atom_id res chain seq x y z
N MET A 1 2.53 -1.30 -22.53
CA MET A 1 2.65 -0.87 -21.12
C MET A 1 3.82 0.10 -21.07
N ASP A 2 3.63 1.31 -20.52
CA ASP A 2 4.68 2.34 -20.54
C ASP A 2 5.92 1.89 -19.73
N THR A 3 7.13 2.22 -20.19
CA THR A 3 8.39 1.87 -19.51
C THR A 3 8.40 2.31 -18.05
N SER A 4 7.82 3.48 -17.74
CA SER A 4 7.68 3.99 -16.38
C SER A 4 6.81 3.10 -15.50
N VAL A 5 5.76 2.48 -16.05
CA VAL A 5 4.89 1.57 -15.31
C VAL A 5 5.65 0.30 -14.91
N ILE A 6 6.43 -0.24 -15.84
CA ILE A 6 7.26 -1.42 -15.62
C ILE A 6 8.35 -1.11 -14.58
N ALA A 7 9.08 0.01 -14.75
CA ALA A 7 10.13 0.41 -13.83
C ALA A 7 9.62 0.59 -12.38
N LEU A 8 8.50 1.30 -12.18
CA LEU A 8 7.92 1.48 -10.85
C LEU A 8 7.41 0.17 -10.24
N SER A 9 6.82 -0.71 -11.05
CA SER A 9 6.36 -2.03 -10.57
C SER A 9 7.52 -2.88 -10.09
N VAL A 10 8.66 -2.86 -10.81
CA VAL A 10 9.88 -3.57 -10.41
C VAL A 10 10.42 -3.00 -9.10
N VAL A 11 10.52 -1.69 -8.95
CA VAL A 11 11.00 -1.06 -7.71
C VAL A 11 10.11 -1.42 -6.51
N VAL A 12 8.79 -1.32 -6.67
CA VAL A 12 7.82 -1.68 -5.62
C VAL A 12 7.96 -3.16 -5.25
N LEU A 13 8.09 -4.04 -6.23
CA LEU A 13 8.27 -5.47 -6.00
C LEU A 13 9.57 -5.77 -5.25
N LEU A 14 10.69 -5.13 -5.64
CA LEU A 14 11.97 -5.30 -4.96
C LEU A 14 11.90 -4.89 -3.49
N PHE A 15 11.28 -3.75 -3.19
CA PHE A 15 11.10 -3.30 -1.80
C PHE A 15 10.18 -4.23 -1.00
N ALA A 16 9.09 -4.71 -1.60
CA ALA A 16 8.19 -5.66 -0.96
C ALA A 16 8.87 -7.01 -0.69
N VAL A 17 9.67 -7.52 -1.62
CA VAL A 17 10.45 -8.76 -1.45
C VAL A 17 11.53 -8.59 -0.39
N ALA A 18 12.28 -7.49 -0.42
CA ALA A 18 13.29 -7.20 0.60
C ALA A 18 12.65 -7.09 2.00
N SER A 19 11.52 -6.39 2.11
CA SER A 19 10.72 -6.33 3.34
C SER A 19 10.32 -7.73 3.81
N ALA A 20 9.79 -8.56 2.92
CA ALA A 20 9.37 -9.91 3.25
C ALA A 20 10.53 -10.76 3.74
N VAL A 21 11.68 -10.76 3.05
CA VAL A 21 12.90 -11.48 3.46
C VAL A 21 13.33 -11.06 4.86
N LEU A 22 13.42 -9.75 5.13
CA LEU A 22 13.73 -9.25 6.46
C LEU A 22 12.70 -9.68 7.51
N GLY A 23 11.41 -9.70 7.17
CA GLY A 23 10.35 -10.21 8.03
C GLY A 23 10.48 -11.71 8.35
N PHE A 24 10.83 -12.53 7.37
CA PHE A 24 11.12 -13.95 7.61
C PHE A 24 12.35 -14.15 8.51
N ILE A 25 13.44 -13.41 8.27
CA ILE A 25 14.64 -13.47 9.12
C ILE A 25 14.31 -12.97 10.54
N ALA A 26 13.52 -11.90 10.67
CA ALA A 26 13.05 -11.38 11.96
C ALA A 26 12.25 -12.44 12.72
N GLU A 27 11.40 -13.23 12.05
CA GLU A 27 10.66 -14.32 12.69
C GLU A 27 11.58 -15.40 13.27
N THR A 28 12.67 -15.73 12.56
CA THR A 28 13.63 -16.76 13.02
C THR A 28 14.54 -16.28 14.16
N THR A 29 14.71 -14.96 14.27
CA THR A 29 15.65 -14.35 15.22
C THR A 29 14.96 -13.60 16.35
N LYS A 30 13.64 -13.74 16.45
CA LYS A 30 12.84 -13.15 17.52
C LYS A 30 13.14 -13.80 18.86
N LEU A 31 12.67 -13.16 19.92
CA LEU A 31 12.78 -13.64 21.27
C LEU A 31 12.16 -15.04 21.44
N ASN A 32 12.95 -15.97 21.98
CA ASN A 32 12.46 -17.27 22.41
C ASN A 32 12.06 -17.20 23.90
N PRO A 33 10.92 -17.76 24.33
CA PRO A 33 10.53 -17.84 25.74
C PRO A 33 11.61 -18.37 26.68
N ASP A 34 12.43 -19.34 26.24
CA ASP A 34 13.48 -19.97 27.07
C ASP A 34 14.62 -19.00 27.44
N GLU A 35 14.72 -17.87 26.74
CA GLU A 35 15.78 -16.88 26.95
C GLU A 35 15.35 -15.75 27.90
N ILE A 36 14.07 -15.75 28.33
CA ILE A 36 13.53 -14.76 29.25
C ILE A 36 13.99 -15.11 30.66
N LYS A 37 14.67 -14.17 31.31
CA LYS A 37 15.13 -14.35 32.70
C LYS A 37 14.14 -13.73 33.67
N TYR A 38 13.77 -14.47 34.70
CA TYR A 38 12.95 -13.97 35.79
C TYR A 38 13.82 -13.72 37.03
N SER A 39 13.72 -12.52 37.60
CA SER A 39 14.42 -12.16 38.84
C SER A 39 13.60 -11.15 39.62
N GLY A 40 13.26 -11.45 40.87
CA GLY A 40 12.69 -10.47 41.81
C GLY A 40 11.38 -9.81 41.35
N GLY A 41 10.48 -10.54 40.68
CA GLY A 41 9.19 -10.00 40.22
C GLY A 41 9.21 -9.40 38.81
N VAL A 42 10.38 -9.30 38.17
CA VAL A 42 10.50 -8.76 36.81
C VAL A 42 11.01 -9.80 35.81
N CYS A 43 10.54 -9.67 34.57
CA CYS A 43 11.00 -10.43 33.42
C CYS A 43 11.98 -9.57 32.60
N VAL A 44 13.18 -10.09 32.36
CA VAL A 44 14.25 -9.42 31.61
C VAL A 44 14.32 -10.01 30.20
N TYR A 45 14.20 -9.13 29.21
CA TYR A 45 14.13 -9.49 27.79
C TYR A 45 15.48 -9.15 27.11
N PRO A 46 16.22 -10.13 26.59
CA PRO A 46 17.46 -9.87 25.87
C PRO A 46 17.22 -9.16 24.54
N ALA A 47 18.20 -8.36 24.12
CA ALA A 47 18.19 -7.73 22.80
C ALA A 47 18.18 -8.79 21.69
N LYS A 48 17.35 -8.59 20.67
CA LYS A 48 17.24 -9.49 19.51
C LYS A 48 17.31 -8.72 18.20
N PRO A 49 17.98 -9.27 17.16
CA PRO A 49 18.10 -8.59 15.87
C PRO A 49 16.74 -8.45 15.16
N ALA A 50 15.73 -9.25 15.54
CA ALA A 50 14.35 -9.10 15.08
C ALA A 50 13.78 -7.69 15.26
N TYR A 51 14.25 -6.93 16.26
CA TYR A 51 13.87 -5.53 16.45
C TYR A 51 14.27 -4.68 15.23
N ALA A 52 15.56 -4.64 14.91
CA ALA A 52 16.08 -3.83 13.81
C ALA A 52 15.56 -4.33 12.46
N LEU A 53 15.53 -5.66 12.27
CA LEU A 53 15.01 -6.28 11.05
C LEU A 53 13.52 -5.93 10.84
N GLY A 54 12.72 -5.92 11.91
CA GLY A 54 11.31 -5.54 11.87
C GLY A 54 11.09 -4.08 11.47
N ILE A 55 11.92 -3.16 11.98
CA ILE A 55 11.88 -1.73 11.61
C ILE A 55 12.21 -1.58 10.12
N CYS A 56 13.30 -2.19 9.65
CA CYS A 56 13.70 -2.14 8.25
C CYS A 56 12.62 -2.74 7.33
N ALA A 57 12.03 -3.88 7.72
CA ALA A 57 10.95 -4.51 6.98
C ALA A 57 9.72 -3.60 6.88
N ALA A 58 9.31 -2.98 7.98
CA ALA A 58 8.19 -2.03 8.00
C ALA A 58 8.46 -0.81 7.10
N ALA A 59 9.67 -0.24 7.18
CA ALA A 59 10.06 0.93 6.40
C ALA A 59 10.06 0.65 4.89
N LEU A 60 10.62 -0.50 4.47
CA LEU A 60 10.63 -0.91 3.06
C LEU A 60 9.22 -1.14 2.52
N LEU A 61 8.34 -1.78 3.30
CA LEU A 61 6.95 -1.98 2.89
C LEU A 61 6.18 -0.66 2.79
N ALA A 62 6.39 0.26 3.75
CA ALA A 62 5.79 1.59 3.71
C ALA A 62 6.26 2.36 2.47
N ALA A 63 7.56 2.32 2.15
CA ALA A 63 8.11 2.93 0.94
C ALA A 63 7.48 2.32 -0.33
N ALA A 64 7.36 0.99 -0.41
CA ALA A 64 6.72 0.30 -1.53
C ALA A 64 5.26 0.78 -1.74
N GLN A 65 4.50 0.89 -0.66
CA GLN A 65 3.10 1.33 -0.69
C GLN A 65 2.96 2.81 -1.08
N ILE A 66 3.84 3.67 -0.58
CA ILE A 66 3.88 5.09 -0.95
C ILE A 66 4.17 5.23 -2.45
N ILE A 67 5.24 4.58 -2.94
CA ILE A 67 5.64 4.62 -4.36
C ILE A 67 4.48 4.17 -5.27
N ALA A 68 3.81 3.07 -4.92
CA ALA A 68 2.65 2.58 -5.66
C ALA A 68 1.47 3.58 -5.68
N SER A 69 1.34 4.42 -4.65
CA SER A 69 0.23 5.37 -4.48
C SER A 69 0.47 6.72 -5.18
N VAL A 70 1.69 7.27 -5.12
CA VAL A 70 2.02 8.56 -5.77
C VAL A 70 1.82 8.46 -7.28
N ALA A 71 2.06 7.28 -7.85
CA ALA A 71 1.87 7.01 -9.26
C ALA A 71 0.39 6.93 -9.70
N GLY A 72 -0.56 6.78 -8.75
CA GLY A 72 -2.00 6.72 -9.00
C GLY A 72 -2.73 8.06 -8.87
N VAL A 73 -2.27 8.98 -8.01
CA VAL A 73 -2.95 10.26 -7.72
C VAL A 73 -2.66 11.35 -8.77
N SER A 74 -1.49 11.32 -9.41
CA SER A 74 -1.11 12.33 -10.41
C SER A 74 -1.96 12.27 -11.71
N GLY A 75 -2.86 11.31 -11.84
CA GLY A 75 -3.79 11.16 -12.98
C GLY A 75 -5.20 11.72 -12.74
N CYS A 76 -5.52 12.23 -11.55
CA CYS A 76 -6.88 12.66 -11.23
C CYS A 76 -7.35 13.94 -11.96
N PHE A 77 -6.44 14.69 -12.62
CA PHE A 77 -6.77 15.98 -13.25
C PHE A 77 -6.68 16.00 -14.79
N LYS A 78 -6.41 14.87 -15.44
CA LYS A 78 -6.50 14.79 -16.91
C LYS A 78 -7.18 13.48 -17.33
N PRO A 79 -8.35 13.54 -17.99
CA PRO A 79 -8.94 12.37 -18.63
C PRO A 79 -8.14 12.08 -19.91
N GLN A 80 -6.92 11.58 -19.78
CA GLN A 80 -6.17 11.06 -20.91
C GLN A 80 -6.33 9.54 -20.89
N GLY A 81 -7.27 9.04 -21.71
CA GLY A 81 -7.49 7.62 -22.01
C GLY A 81 -7.23 6.64 -20.86
N GLY A 82 -8.21 6.45 -19.97
CA GLY A 82 -8.15 5.48 -18.88
C GLY A 82 -8.94 4.19 -19.15
N ALA A 83 -8.72 3.16 -18.33
CA ALA A 83 -9.42 1.88 -18.41
C ALA A 83 -10.96 2.03 -18.39
N PRO A 84 -11.71 1.21 -19.15
CA PRO A 84 -13.18 1.20 -19.18
C PRO A 84 -13.79 1.13 -17.77
N GLY A 85 -14.97 1.75 -17.58
CA GLY A 85 -15.64 1.90 -16.27
C GLY A 85 -15.61 0.65 -15.35
N PRO A 86 -15.91 -0.57 -15.83
CA PRO A 86 -15.83 -1.78 -15.02
C PRO A 86 -14.41 -2.16 -14.58
N LYS A 87 -13.39 -1.99 -15.45
CA LYS A 87 -11.99 -2.25 -15.13
C LYS A 87 -11.45 -1.24 -14.12
N ARG A 88 -11.81 0.03 -14.27
CA ARG A 88 -11.44 1.09 -13.32
C ARG A 88 -12.01 0.84 -11.92
N LYS A 89 -13.27 0.41 -11.80
CA LYS A 89 -13.87 0.04 -10.49
C LYS A 89 -13.11 -1.09 -9.80
N LYS A 90 -12.73 -2.14 -10.55
CA LYS A 90 -11.92 -3.25 -10.03
C LYS A 90 -10.55 -2.77 -9.57
N ALA A 91 -9.90 -1.91 -10.35
CA ALA A 91 -8.58 -1.37 -10.00
C ALA A 91 -8.62 -0.50 -8.74
N VAL A 92 -9.62 0.37 -8.59
CA VAL A 92 -9.83 1.16 -7.37
C VAL A 92 -10.06 0.25 -6.16
N SER A 93 -10.89 -0.79 -6.30
CA SER A 93 -11.13 -1.75 -5.22
C SER A 93 -9.85 -2.49 -4.82
N SER A 94 -9.04 -2.90 -5.79
CA SER A 94 -7.72 -3.52 -5.57
C SER A 94 -6.74 -2.57 -4.86
N ALA A 95 -6.76 -1.27 -5.20
CA ALA A 95 -5.94 -0.26 -4.53
C ALA A 95 -6.37 -0.03 -3.08
N VAL A 96 -7.67 -0.01 -2.80
CA VAL A 96 -8.16 0.11 -1.41
C VAL A 96 -7.75 -1.12 -0.60
N LEU A 97 -7.92 -2.31 -1.17
CA LEU A 97 -7.54 -3.56 -0.51
C LEU A 97 -6.03 -3.63 -0.26
N SER A 98 -5.19 -3.18 -1.19
CA SER A 98 -3.73 -3.14 -0.98
C SER A 98 -3.36 -2.26 0.21
N TRP A 99 -3.97 -1.08 0.34
CA TRP A 99 -3.77 -0.19 1.48
C TRP A 99 -4.16 -0.82 2.81
N ILE A 100 -5.32 -1.49 2.86
CA ILE A 100 -5.77 -2.19 4.07
C ILE A 100 -4.74 -3.27 4.47
N LEU A 101 -4.31 -4.11 3.52
CA LEU A 101 -3.33 -5.16 3.79
C LEU A 101 -1.97 -4.57 4.21
N ALA A 102 -1.52 -3.49 3.58
CA ALA A 102 -0.28 -2.82 3.92
C ALA A 102 -0.31 -2.24 5.35
N VAL A 103 -1.41 -1.59 5.76
CA VAL A 103 -1.59 -1.08 7.12
C VAL A 103 -1.55 -2.21 8.14
N VAL A 104 -2.27 -3.31 7.88
CA VAL A 104 -2.26 -4.48 8.77
C VAL A 104 -0.85 -5.11 8.85
N ALA A 105 -0.13 -5.19 7.74
CA ALA A 105 1.23 -5.71 7.70
C ALA A 105 2.20 -4.83 8.48
N VAL A 106 2.18 -3.50 8.28
CA VAL A 106 3.03 -2.54 9.01
C VAL A 106 2.71 -2.57 10.51
N ALA A 107 1.43 -2.60 10.89
CA ALA A 107 1.03 -2.72 12.29
C ALA A 107 1.53 -4.04 12.91
N SER A 108 1.47 -5.14 12.17
CA SER A 108 2.00 -6.44 12.60
C SER A 108 3.53 -6.39 12.77
N TYR A 109 4.26 -5.74 11.87
CA TYR A 109 5.69 -5.50 12.05
C TYR A 109 5.98 -4.64 13.28
N ALA A 110 5.24 -3.55 13.48
CA ALA A 110 5.40 -2.68 14.64
C ALA A 110 5.14 -3.43 15.96
N GLN A 111 4.12 -4.28 16.00
CA GLN A 111 3.90 -5.18 17.13
C GLN A 111 5.12 -6.10 17.33
N GLY A 112 5.60 -6.73 16.25
CA GLY A 112 6.86 -7.48 16.25
C GLY A 112 8.02 -6.73 16.91
N VAL A 113 8.25 -5.49 16.47
CA VAL A 113 9.32 -4.62 16.98
C VAL A 113 9.14 -4.34 18.47
N VAL A 114 7.96 -3.87 18.91
CA VAL A 114 7.69 -3.52 20.31
C VAL A 114 7.93 -4.71 21.26
N TRP A 115 7.58 -5.92 20.84
CA TRP A 115 7.79 -7.11 21.65
C TRP A 115 9.22 -7.65 21.63
N ASN A 116 10.06 -7.21 20.69
CA ASN A 116 11.47 -7.60 20.56
C ASN A 116 12.43 -6.46 20.92
N ASP A 117 11.92 -5.34 21.47
CA ASP A 117 12.74 -4.20 21.86
C ASP A 117 13.76 -4.56 22.94
N ALA A 118 14.99 -4.11 22.72
CA ALA A 118 16.10 -4.36 23.61
C ALA A 118 15.96 -3.49 24.86
N ALA A 119 16.23 -4.06 26.04
CA ALA A 119 16.20 -3.38 27.34
C ALA A 119 14.82 -3.14 27.98
N THR A 120 13.76 -3.79 27.51
CA THR A 120 12.50 -3.75 28.26
C THR A 120 12.54 -4.77 29.41
N THR A 121 12.57 -4.31 30.66
CA THR A 121 12.07 -5.10 31.78
C THR A 121 10.56 -4.96 31.84
N ARG A 122 9.84 -6.08 31.92
CA ARG A 122 8.38 -6.05 32.10
C ARG A 122 8.04 -6.72 33.42
N ASP A 123 7.10 -6.14 34.15
CA ASP A 123 6.57 -6.75 35.36
C ASP A 123 6.02 -8.15 35.01
N ALA A 124 6.36 -9.13 35.84
CA ALA A 124 5.82 -10.45 35.67
C ALA A 124 4.35 -10.44 36.10
N VAL A 125 3.49 -11.08 35.32
CA VAL A 125 2.08 -11.20 35.66
C VAL A 125 1.90 -12.45 36.51
N THR A 126 1.34 -12.26 37.70
CA THR A 126 0.94 -13.36 38.58
C THR A 126 -0.46 -13.84 38.19
N ASP A 127 -0.59 -15.13 37.89
CA ASP A 127 -1.86 -15.80 37.61
C ASP A 127 -2.02 -16.95 38.61
N GLY A 128 -2.62 -16.64 39.76
CA GLY A 128 -2.62 -17.53 40.93
C GLY A 128 -1.22 -17.73 41.50
N TRP A 129 -0.77 -18.98 41.58
CA TRP A 129 0.57 -19.34 42.06
C TRP A 129 1.65 -19.33 40.96
N PHE A 130 1.26 -19.08 39.70
CA PHE A 130 2.18 -19.11 38.56
C PHE A 130 2.61 -17.71 38.13
N ILE A 131 3.90 -17.57 37.85
CA ILE A 131 4.50 -16.35 37.31
C ILE A 131 4.57 -16.48 35.79
N LYS A 132 4.02 -15.51 35.05
CA LYS A 132 4.01 -15.50 33.57
C LYS A 132 4.72 -14.27 33.03
N CYS A 133 5.69 -14.51 32.14
CA CYS A 133 6.29 -13.47 31.30
C CYS A 133 5.58 -13.47 29.94
N HIS A 134 5.02 -12.34 29.54
CA HIS A 134 4.37 -12.21 28.23
C HIS A 134 5.40 -12.11 27.11
N TYR A 135 5.17 -12.89 26.04
CA TYR A 135 5.99 -12.83 24.83
C TYR A 135 5.11 -12.89 23.59
N LEU A 136 5.69 -12.50 22.46
CA LEU A 136 4.99 -12.52 21.18
C LEU A 136 4.87 -13.95 20.64
N LYS A 137 3.63 -14.42 20.47
CA LYS A 137 3.36 -15.73 19.87
C LYS A 137 3.93 -15.86 18.45
N GLY A 138 4.10 -17.11 18.03
CA GLY A 138 4.49 -17.53 16.68
C GLY A 138 3.85 -16.75 15.52
N ALA A 139 4.67 -16.47 14.50
CA ALA A 139 4.32 -16.11 13.14
C ALA A 139 3.81 -14.68 12.88
N VAL A 140 4.08 -13.71 13.77
CA VAL A 140 3.65 -12.32 13.55
C VAL A 140 4.43 -11.68 12.40
N PHE A 141 5.76 -11.79 12.38
CA PHE A 141 6.58 -11.22 11.30
C PHE A 141 6.33 -11.96 9.98
N ARG A 142 6.17 -13.29 10.03
CA ARG A 142 5.83 -14.08 8.84
C ARG A 142 4.47 -13.70 8.24
N ARG A 143 3.43 -13.51 9.06
CA ARG A 143 2.13 -13.03 8.59
C ARG A 143 2.24 -11.63 7.99
N ALA A 144 2.98 -10.73 8.64
CA ALA A 144 3.24 -9.39 8.13
C ALA A 144 3.90 -9.43 6.74
N ALA A 145 4.92 -10.28 6.55
CA ALA A 145 5.60 -10.47 5.27
C ALA A 145 4.64 -10.93 4.15
N LEU A 146 3.80 -11.93 4.43
CA LEU A 146 2.83 -12.45 3.45
C LEU A 146 1.76 -11.40 3.10
N LEU A 147 1.24 -10.69 4.10
CA LEU A 147 0.28 -9.61 3.89
C LEU A 147 0.90 -8.46 3.08
N GLY A 148 2.16 -8.11 3.35
CA GLY A 148 2.90 -7.09 2.61
C GLY A 148 3.13 -7.46 1.14
N LEU A 149 3.47 -8.72 0.85
CA LEU A 149 3.56 -9.22 -0.53
C LEU A 149 2.22 -9.15 -1.25
N ALA A 150 1.14 -9.60 -0.58
CA ALA A 150 -0.21 -9.52 -1.15
C ALA A 150 -0.63 -8.06 -1.43
N ALA A 151 -0.32 -7.15 -0.50
CA ALA A 151 -0.54 -5.71 -0.69
C ALA A 151 0.20 -5.18 -1.92
N ALA A 152 1.49 -5.51 -2.05
CA ALA A 152 2.31 -5.06 -3.18
C ALA A 152 1.77 -5.57 -4.52
N VAL A 153 1.38 -6.85 -4.62
CA VAL A 153 0.79 -7.42 -5.83
C VAL A 153 -0.52 -6.72 -6.20
N LEU A 154 -1.43 -6.53 -5.24
CA LEU A 154 -2.69 -5.82 -5.47
C LEU A 154 -2.48 -4.35 -5.87
N GLY A 155 -1.47 -3.68 -5.29
CA GLY A 155 -1.08 -2.32 -5.63
C GLY A 155 -0.51 -2.21 -7.05
N ILE A 156 0.39 -3.12 -7.43
CA ILE A 156 0.95 -3.20 -8.78
C ILE A 156 -0.14 -3.46 -9.82
N CYS A 157 -1.04 -4.43 -9.56
CA CYS A 157 -2.15 -4.74 -10.45
C CYS A 157 -3.10 -3.53 -10.61
N ALA A 158 -3.45 -2.87 -9.51
CA ALA A 158 -4.27 -1.67 -9.56
C ALA A 158 -3.61 -0.56 -10.38
N TYR A 159 -2.32 -0.33 -10.15
CA TYR A 159 -1.53 0.67 -10.86
C TYR A 159 -1.43 0.37 -12.36
N ALA A 160 -1.15 -0.87 -12.74
CA ALA A 160 -1.09 -1.32 -14.13
C ALA A 160 -2.43 -1.09 -14.85
N ILE A 161 -3.55 -1.54 -14.25
CA ILE A 161 -4.89 -1.39 -14.85
C ILE A 161 -5.27 0.08 -14.99
N LEU A 162 -4.95 0.93 -14.00
CA LEU A 162 -5.25 2.36 -14.06
C LEU A 162 -4.41 3.10 -15.11
N ARG A 163 -3.27 2.53 -15.52
CA ARG A 163 -2.35 3.09 -16.52
C ARG A 163 -2.50 2.44 -17.91
N GLU A 164 -3.41 1.48 -18.10
CA GLU A 164 -3.73 0.95 -19.42
C GLU A 164 -4.33 2.05 -20.30
N ARG A 165 -3.69 2.34 -21.45
CA ARG A 165 -4.29 3.17 -22.50
C ARG A 165 -5.39 2.37 -23.21
N PRO A 166 -6.55 2.98 -23.53
CA PRO A 166 -7.55 2.35 -24.38
C PRO A 166 -6.96 2.09 -25.77
N ALA A 167 -7.37 1.00 -26.40
CA ALA A 167 -6.80 0.44 -27.63
C ALA A 167 -7.03 1.27 -28.92
N GLY A 168 -7.20 2.59 -28.81
CA GLY A 168 -7.42 3.51 -29.94
C GLY A 168 -6.38 4.63 -30.07
N ASP A 169 -5.43 4.74 -29.14
CA ASP A 169 -4.34 5.73 -29.20
C ASP A 169 -3.11 5.13 -29.90
N GLU A 170 -3.24 4.78 -31.18
CA GLU A 170 -2.08 4.64 -32.07
C GLU A 170 -1.53 6.05 -32.36
N PRO A 171 -0.22 6.32 -32.23
CA PRO A 171 0.33 7.61 -32.63
C PRO A 171 0.17 7.73 -34.15
N LYS A 172 -0.73 8.62 -34.58
CA LYS A 172 -0.81 9.01 -36.00
C LYS A 172 0.56 9.57 -36.42
N PRO A 173 1.16 9.12 -37.55
CA PRO A 173 2.50 9.54 -37.93
C PRO A 173 2.54 11.07 -38.08
N ASP A 174 3.65 11.65 -37.64
CA ASP A 174 3.93 13.08 -37.67
C ASP A 174 3.69 13.70 -39.04
N GLY A 175 2.97 14.83 -39.06
CA GLY A 175 2.87 15.71 -40.23
C GLY A 175 1.44 16.02 -40.65
N GLN A 176 0.79 16.96 -39.95
CA GLN A 176 0.04 18.07 -40.54
C GLN A 176 -0.42 18.98 -39.41
N GLN A 177 0.17 20.17 -39.32
CA GLN A 177 -0.27 21.24 -38.42
C GLN A 177 -1.59 21.82 -38.96
N PRO A 178 -2.70 21.89 -38.20
CA PRO A 178 -3.84 22.70 -38.61
C PRO A 178 -3.64 24.14 -38.15
N ALA A 179 -3.95 25.04 -39.08
CA ALA A 179 -3.81 26.47 -38.99
C ALA A 179 -4.65 27.11 -37.87
N VAL A 180 -4.20 28.30 -37.46
CA VAL A 180 -4.94 29.29 -36.66
C VAL A 180 -6.25 29.69 -37.37
N GLY A 181 -7.33 29.79 -36.61
CA GLY A 181 -8.67 30.29 -37.01
C GLY A 181 -9.76 29.33 -36.49
N GLU A 182 -10.88 29.70 -35.88
CA GLU A 182 -11.63 30.95 -35.77
C GLU A 182 -12.63 30.75 -34.60
N VAL A 183 -12.89 31.80 -33.82
CA VAL A 183 -13.83 31.75 -32.68
C VAL A 183 -15.26 31.85 -33.22
N GLN A 184 -15.99 30.74 -33.30
CA GLN A 184 -17.42 30.78 -33.66
C GLN A 184 -18.31 30.75 -32.42
N ASN A 185 -18.85 31.93 -32.13
CA ASN A 185 -19.87 32.24 -31.14
C ASN A 185 -21.26 31.76 -31.63
N THR A 186 -21.84 30.72 -31.00
CA THR A 186 -23.21 30.27 -31.30
C THR A 186 -24.24 30.90 -30.36
N ARG A 187 -25.06 31.78 -30.95
CA ARG A 187 -26.29 32.37 -30.40
C ARG A 187 -27.31 31.32 -29.95
N THR A 188 -27.88 31.51 -28.77
CA THR A 188 -29.18 30.98 -28.32
C THR A 188 -30.31 31.92 -28.78
N PRO A 189 -31.46 31.41 -29.29
CA PRO A 189 -32.68 32.20 -29.40
C PRO A 189 -33.56 32.13 -28.12
N PRO A 190 -34.33 33.18 -27.79
CA PRO A 190 -35.11 33.30 -26.55
C PRO A 190 -36.47 32.57 -26.60
N PRO A 191 -37.11 32.33 -25.43
CA PRO A 191 -38.30 31.48 -25.30
C PRO A 191 -39.60 32.14 -25.81
N GLN A 192 -40.48 31.32 -26.39
CA GLN A 192 -41.81 31.70 -26.88
C GLN A 192 -42.82 31.74 -25.71
N VAL A 193 -43.45 32.90 -25.49
CA VAL A 193 -44.56 33.09 -24.53
C VAL A 193 -45.88 32.81 -25.25
N GLN A 194 -46.65 31.83 -24.75
CA GLN A 194 -48.04 31.57 -25.17
C GLN A 194 -48.98 32.62 -24.60
N ALA A 195 -49.67 33.37 -25.46
CA ALA A 195 -50.80 34.23 -25.11
C ALA A 195 -52.11 33.57 -25.55
N HIS A 196 -53.05 33.48 -24.60
CA HIS A 196 -54.42 33.00 -24.77
C HIS A 196 -55.35 34.21 -25.03
N PRO A 197 -56.26 34.21 -26.01
CA PRO A 197 -57.28 35.25 -26.12
C PRO A 197 -58.59 34.83 -25.43
N GLN A 198 -59.16 35.77 -24.66
CA GLN A 198 -60.55 35.79 -24.21
C GLN A 198 -61.39 36.53 -25.27
N VAL A 199 -62.47 35.91 -25.76
CA VAL A 199 -63.82 36.48 -25.94
C VAL A 199 -64.81 35.32 -25.87
#